data_AF-A0A3L8SSQ0-F1
#
_entry.id   AF-A0A3L8SSQ0-F1
#
_cell.length_a   1.000
_cell.length_b   1.000
_cell.length_c   1.000
_cell.angle_alpha   90.00
_cell.angle_beta   90.00
_cell.angle_gamma   90.00
#
_symmetry.space_group_name_H-M   'P 1'
#
loop_
_entity.id
_entity.type
_entity.pdbx_description
1 polymer ?
#
loop_
_entity_poly.entity_id
_entity_poly.type
_entity_poly.pdbx_seq_one_letter_code
_entity_poly.pdbx_strand_id
1 'polypeptide(L)'
;SPVTLKILQNWVPRVSHYFDKEHYTYAGHQIVIQESIEHFGAVVWPGALALSQYLESNQEQFNLKDKKVLEIGAGTGLLSIVACILGW
;
A
#
# COMPACT_ATOMS: atom_id res chain seq x y z
N SER A 1 3.92 20.07 11.76
CA SER A 1 3.56 20.45 10.38
C SER A 1 3.54 19.21 9.51
N PRO A 2 2.62 19.05 8.55
CA PRO A 2 2.62 17.91 7.64
C PRO A 2 3.93 17.89 6.85
N VAL A 3 4.54 16.72 6.69
CA VAL A 3 5.70 16.56 5.80
C VAL A 3 5.19 16.65 4.36
N THR A 4 5.56 17.72 3.64
CA THR A 4 5.26 17.84 2.22
C THR A 4 6.35 17.13 1.41
N LEU A 5 5.99 15.99 0.82
CA LEU A 5 6.86 15.29 -0.12
C LEU A 5 6.87 16.03 -1.46
N LYS A 6 7.94 16.79 -1.74
CA LYS A 6 8.09 17.57 -2.99
C LYS A 6 7.91 16.72 -4.25
N ILE A 7 8.31 15.45 -4.20
CA ILE A 7 8.18 14.52 -5.33
C ILE A 7 6.73 14.34 -5.79
N LEU A 8 5.74 14.47 -4.90
CA LEU A 8 4.33 14.31 -5.22
C LEU A 8 3.81 15.42 -6.16
N GLN A 9 4.50 16.56 -6.26
CA GLN A 9 4.13 17.64 -7.17
C GLN A 9 4.35 17.27 -8.65
N ASN A 10 5.16 16.25 -8.92
CA ASN A 10 5.42 15.75 -10.28
C ASN A 10 4.38 14.73 -10.77
N TRP A 11 3.45 14.30 -9.89
CA TRP A 11 2.44 13.29 -10.21
C TRP A 11 1.13 13.96 -10.63
N VAL A 12 0.34 13.25 -11.43
CA VAL A 12 -1.03 13.68 -11.75
C VAL A 12 -1.79 13.89 -10.42
N PRO A 13 -2.46 15.05 -10.23
CA PRO A 13 -3.19 15.34 -9.00
C PRO A 13 -4.19 14.23 -8.67
N ARG A 14 -4.33 13.92 -7.38
CA ARG A 14 -5.39 13.04 -6.87
C ARG A 14 -6.73 13.76 -7.01
N VAL A 15 -7.45 13.50 -8.10
CA VAL A 15 -8.76 14.10 -8.35
C VAL A 15 -9.83 13.29 -7.63
N SER A 16 -10.15 13.62 -6.38
CA SER A 16 -11.49 13.41 -5.79
C SER A 16 -11.56 13.99 -4.37
N HIS A 17 -12.69 14.62 -4.05
CA HIS A 17 -13.05 15.01 -2.68
C HIS A 17 -13.69 13.84 -1.90
N TYR A 18 -13.86 12.68 -2.54
CA TYR A 18 -14.60 11.51 -2.08
C TYR A 18 -13.69 10.28 -2.05
N PHE A 19 -12.72 10.29 -1.16
CA PHE A 19 -11.97 9.06 -0.88
C PHE A 19 -12.27 8.60 0.54
N ASP A 20 -12.68 7.35 0.64
CA ASP A 20 -12.84 6.67 1.92
C ASP A 20 -11.46 6.28 2.44
N LYS A 21 -11.36 6.21 3.77
CA LYS A 21 -10.14 5.78 4.44
C LYS A 21 -10.37 4.38 4.98
N GLU A 22 -9.75 3.41 4.32
CA GLU A 22 -9.79 2.03 4.74
C GLU A 22 -8.60 1.71 5.64
N HIS A 23 -8.86 0.88 6.65
CA HIS A 23 -7.92 0.55 7.70
C HIS A 23 -7.51 -0.93 7.61
N TYR A 24 -6.22 -1.17 7.43
CA TYR A 24 -5.62 -2.50 7.36
C TYR A 24 -4.62 -2.68 8.49
N THR A 25 -4.39 -3.93 8.91
CA THR A 25 -3.35 -4.26 9.90
C THR A 25 -2.52 -5.41 9.38
N TYR A 26 -1.20 -5.20 9.29
CA TYR A 26 -0.21 -6.21 8.91
C TYR A 26 1.04 -6.05 9.77
N ALA A 27 1.62 -7.16 10.21
CA ALA A 27 2.78 -7.26 11.09
C ALA A 27 2.68 -6.34 12.31
N GLY A 28 1.48 -6.20 12.88
CA GLY A 28 1.20 -5.31 14.02
C GLY A 28 1.13 -3.81 13.70
N HIS A 29 1.25 -3.41 12.43
CA HIS A 29 1.20 -2.01 11.98
C HIS A 29 -0.17 -1.68 11.37
N GLN A 30 -0.75 -0.56 11.80
CA GLN A 30 -1.95 -0.03 11.15
C GLN A 30 -1.56 0.75 9.88
N ILE A 31 -2.20 0.42 8.77
CA ILE A 31 -2.04 1.06 7.48
C ILE A 31 -3.38 1.69 7.10
N VAL A 32 -3.35 2.97 6.75
CA VAL A 32 -4.54 3.70 6.27
C VAL A 32 -4.38 3.95 4.78
N ILE A 33 -5.29 3.40 3.98
CA ILE A 33 -5.32 3.57 2.53
C ILE A 33 -6.45 4.50 2.15
N GLN A 34 -6.17 5.38 1.21
CA GLN A 34 -7.16 6.26 0.61
C GLN A 34 -7.70 5.59 -0.66
N GLU A 35 -8.99 5.25 -0.67
CA GLU A 35 -9.65 4.48 -1.74
C GLU A 35 -10.82 5.22 -2.35
N SER A 36 -11.07 4.97 -3.63
CA SER A 36 -12.20 5.54 -4.38
C SER A 36 -13.26 4.47 -4.59
N ILE A 37 -13.89 4.01 -3.51
CA ILE A 37 -14.80 2.85 -3.55
C ILE A 37 -16.04 3.14 -4.40
N GLU A 38 -16.62 4.33 -4.25
CA GLU A 38 -17.86 4.74 -4.93
C GLU A 38 -17.64 5.57 -6.22
N HIS A 39 -16.37 5.85 -6.57
CA HIS A 39 -16.01 6.80 -7.64
C HIS A 39 -14.85 6.28 -8.51
N PHE A 40 -14.47 7.03 -9.55
CA PHE A 40 -13.29 6.70 -10.35
C PHE A 40 -11.99 6.91 -9.57
N GLY A 41 -11.25 5.84 -9.33
CA GLY A 41 -9.93 5.90 -8.71
C GLY A 41 -9.40 4.51 -8.38
N ALA A 42 -8.26 4.47 -7.68
CA ALA A 42 -7.70 3.21 -7.23
C ALA A 42 -8.46 2.69 -6.00
N VAL A 43 -8.64 1.37 -5.97
CA VAL A 43 -9.16 0.61 -4.83
C VAL A 43 -8.18 -0.51 -4.49
N VAL A 44 -8.23 -1.00 -3.26
CA VAL A 44 -7.51 -2.20 -2.85
C VAL A 44 -8.23 -3.39 -3.44
N TRP A 45 -7.57 -4.05 -4.40
CA TRP A 45 -8.10 -5.26 -5.01
C TRP A 45 -7.92 -6.47 -4.08
N PRO A 46 -8.82 -7.48 -4.14
CA PRO A 46 -8.68 -8.71 -3.36
C PRO A 46 -7.32 -9.41 -3.52
N GLY A 47 -6.69 -9.29 -4.70
CA GLY A 47 -5.34 -9.83 -4.94
C GLY A 47 -4.25 -9.17 -4.07
N ALA A 48 -4.35 -7.86 -3.81
CA ALA A 48 -3.41 -7.16 -2.93
C ALA A 48 -3.57 -7.63 -1.48
N LEU A 49 -4.80 -7.87 -1.01
CA LEU A 49 -5.08 -8.41 0.31
C LEU A 49 -4.52 -9.83 0.47
N ALA A 50 -4.81 -10.70 -0.50
CA ALA A 50 -4.38 -12.09 -0.48
C ALA A 50 -2.85 -12.21 -0.50
N LEU A 51 -2.17 -11.43 -1.36
CA LEU A 51 -0.71 -11.47 -1.44
C LEU A 51 -0.05 -10.83 -0.20
N SER A 52 -0.63 -9.76 0.36
CA SER A 52 -0.14 -9.17 1.61
C SER A 52 -0.20 -10.18 2.76
N GLN A 53 -1.33 -10.88 2.91
CA GLN A 53 -1.49 -11.93 3.92
C GLN A 53 -0.51 -13.08 3.69
N TYR A 54 -0.34 -13.50 2.43
CA TYR A 54 0.56 -14.60 2.08
C TYR A 54 2.02 -14.27 2.41
N LEU A 55 2.48 -13.06 2.11
CA LEU A 55 3.85 -12.63 2.46
C LEU A 55 4.04 -12.53 3.98
N GLU A 56 3.08 -11.96 4.71
CA GLU A 56 3.13 -11.85 6.16
C GLU A 56 3.20 -13.23 6.84
N SER A 57 2.39 -14.19 6.39
CA SER A 57 2.34 -15.54 6.96
C SER A 57 3.56 -16.40 6.59
N ASN A 58 4.35 -16.00 5.58
CA ASN A 58 5.47 -16.79 5.06
C ASN A 58 6.80 -16.01 5.08
N GLN A 59 6.98 -15.16 6.09
CA GLN A 59 8.17 -14.29 6.22
C GLN A 59 9.49 -15.06 6.22
N GLU A 60 9.56 -16.24 6.86
CA GLU A 60 10.78 -17.06 6.86
C GLU A 60 11.15 -17.58 5.47
N GLN A 61 10.15 -17.94 4.65
CA GLN A 61 10.36 -18.46 3.31
C GLN A 61 10.83 -17.36 2.34
N PHE A 62 10.21 -16.18 2.40
CA PHE A 62 10.48 -15.09 1.46
C PHE A 62 11.59 -14.14 1.90
N ASN A 63 11.70 -13.89 3.21
CA ASN A 63 12.66 -13.00 3.86
C ASN A 63 12.96 -11.72 3.06
N LEU A 64 12.05 -10.74 3.15
CA LEU A 64 12.15 -9.49 2.41
C LEU A 64 13.20 -8.52 2.97
N LYS A 65 13.84 -8.85 4.09
CA LYS A 65 14.87 -8.03 4.70
C LYS A 65 16.02 -7.76 3.74
N ASP A 66 16.37 -6.48 3.60
CA ASP A 66 17.43 -5.98 2.71
C ASP A 66 17.23 -6.35 1.22
N LYS A 67 16.02 -6.77 0.81
CA LYS A 67 15.72 -7.07 -0.59
C LYS A 67 15.29 -5.84 -1.35
N LYS A 68 15.66 -5.79 -2.63
CA LYS A 68 15.10 -4.83 -3.58
C LYS A 68 13.83 -5.41 -4.18
N VAL A 69 12.68 -4.83 -3.83
CA VAL A 69 11.35 -5.26 -4.28
C VAL A 69 10.78 -4.23 -5.24
N LEU A 70 10.16 -4.69 -6.33
CA LEU A 70 9.42 -3.86 -7.29
C LEU A 70 8.02 -4.46 -7.46
N GLU A 71 6.98 -3.67 -7.17
CA GLU A 71 5.59 -4.02 -7.46
C GLU A 71 5.17 -3.39 -8.80
N ILE A 72 4.63 -4.20 -9.71
CA ILE A 72 4.06 -3.73 -10.98
C ILE A 72 2.54 -3.74 -10.84
N GLY A 73 1.90 -2.60 -11.16
CA GLY A 73 0.45 -2.46 -11.00
C GLY A 73 0.00 -2.28 -9.55
N ALA A 74 0.76 -1.51 -8.76
CA ALA A 74 0.56 -1.38 -7.31
C ALA A 74 -0.79 -0.80 -6.87
N GLY A 75 -1.54 -0.16 -7.77
CA GLY A 75 -2.83 0.44 -7.45
C GLY A 75 -2.71 1.47 -6.32
N THR A 76 -3.36 1.21 -5.19
CA THR A 76 -3.29 2.05 -3.98
C THR A 76 -1.96 1.92 -3.22
N GLY A 77 -1.18 0.87 -3.50
CA GLY A 77 0.13 0.63 -2.90
C GLY A 77 0.11 -0.15 -1.58
N LEU A 78 -1.03 -0.74 -1.17
CA LEU A 78 -1.12 -1.52 0.07
C LEU A 78 -0.03 -2.61 0.15
N LEU A 79 0.13 -3.39 -0.92
CA LEU A 79 1.11 -4.48 -0.95
C LEU A 79 2.56 -3.96 -0.88
N SER A 80 2.89 -2.89 -1.59
CA SER A 80 4.18 -2.20 -1.45
C SER A 80 4.46 -1.77 0.00
N ILE A 81 3.47 -1.21 0.69
CA ILE A 81 3.61 -0.81 2.11
C ILE A 81 3.88 -2.03 2.99
N VAL A 82 3.11 -3.12 2.80
CA VAL A 82 3.32 -4.38 3.53
C VAL A 82 4.72 -4.93 3.26
N ALA A 83 5.15 -4.99 2.01
CA ALA A 83 6.50 -5.43 1.65
C ALA A 83 7.60 -4.58 2.31
N CYS A 84 7.40 -3.26 2.44
CA CYS A 84 8.32 -2.38 3.17
C CYS A 84 8.35 -2.69 4.68
N ILE A 85 7.21 -2.92 5.31
CA ILE A 85 7.13 -3.27 6.75
C ILE A 85 7.83 -4.60 7.02
N LEU A 86 7.62 -5.60 6.15
CA LEU A 86 8.26 -6.92 6.26
C LEU A 86 9.75 -6.91 5.89
N GLY A 87 10.22 -5.86 5.20
CA GLY A 87 11.61 -5.70 4.76
C GLY A 87 12.48 -4.86 5.69
N TRP A 88 11.90 -4.26 6.74
CA TRP A 88 12.62 -3.51 7.78
C TRP A 88 13.42 -4.41 8.73
#